data_AF-A0A957R019-F1
#
_entry.id   AF-A0A957R019-F1
#
_cell.length_a   1.000
_cell.length_b   1.000
_cell.length_c   1.000
_cell.angle_alpha   90.00
_cell.angle_beta   90.00
_cell.angle_gamma   90.00
#
_symmetry.space_group_name_H-M   'P 1'
#
loop_
_entity.id
_entity.type
_entity.pdbx_description
1 polymer ?
#
loop_
_entity_poly.entity_id
_entity_poly.type
_entity_poly.pdbx_seq_one_letter_code
_entity_poly.pdbx_strand_id
1 'polypeptide(L)' 'FSESGFLDPDKPIRDYTKRERQDFLYKEPTKVKISGINLTYEGLVPRIQKSFLSKDVEAMQPHIRAFVERAVTFT' A
#
# COMPACT_ATOMS: atom_id res chain seq x y z
N PHE A 1 4.98 7.96 -1.75
CA PHE A 1 5.66 7.11 -0.74
C PHE A 1 7.06 7.64 -0.48
N SER A 2 7.85 7.87 -1.53
CA SER A 2 9.19 8.47 -1.49
C SER A 2 9.25 9.90 -0.93
N GLU A 3 8.26 10.73 -1.21
CA GLU A 3 8.25 12.13 -0.75
C GLU A 3 7.45 12.37 0.55
N SER A 4 6.97 11.31 1.23
CA SER A 4 6.15 11.49 2.45
C SER A 4 6.99 11.79 3.71
N GLY A 5 8.32 11.66 3.64
CA GLY A 5 9.22 11.86 4.77
C GLY A 5 9.16 10.76 5.83
N PHE A 6 8.37 9.70 5.62
CA PHE A 6 8.22 8.58 6.56
C PHE A 6 9.15 7.40 6.27
N LEU A 7 9.61 7.27 5.02
CA LEU A 7 10.46 6.18 4.56
C LEU A 7 11.48 6.74 3.61
N ASP A 8 12.73 6.27 3.74
CA ASP A 8 13.78 6.54 2.78
C ASP A 8 13.51 5.72 1.49
N PRO A 9 13.24 6.38 0.35
CA PRO A 9 12.96 5.69 -0.91
C PRO A 9 14.17 5.04 -1.55
N ASP A 10 15.39 5.47 -1.20
CA ASP A 10 16.63 4.94 -1.73
C ASP A 10 17.07 3.68 -0.96
N LYS A 11 16.44 3.42 0.19
CA LYS A 11 16.72 2.27 1.03
C LYS A 11 15.95 1.03 0.53
N PRO A 12 16.61 -0.10 0.25
CA PRO A 12 15.92 -1.33 -0.10
C PRO A 12 14.99 -1.79 1.03
N ILE A 13 13.79 -2.28 0.69
CA ILE A 13 12.78 -2.76 1.66
C ILE A 13 13.35 -3.84 2.61
N ARG A 14 14.31 -4.65 2.13
CA ARG A 14 14.98 -5.67 2.95
C ARG A 14 15.75 -5.07 4.14
N ASP A 15 16.23 -3.84 3.99
CA ASP A 15 17.06 -3.13 4.98
C ASP A 15 16.21 -2.26 5.91
N TYR A 16 14.89 -2.22 5.71
CA TYR A 16 13.97 -1.53 6.60
C TYR A 16 14.03 -2.15 8.00
N THR A 17 14.17 -1.28 8.99
CA THR A 17 13.98 -1.63 10.39
C THR A 17 12.57 -2.14 10.62
N LYS A 18 12.35 -2.85 11.73
CA LYS A 18 11.02 -3.38 12.08
C LYS A 18 9.94 -2.29 12.11
N ARG A 19 10.30 -1.09 12.56
CA ARG A 19 9.40 0.08 12.61
C ARG A 19 9.09 0.62 11.21
N GLU A 20 10.11 0.82 10.37
CA GLU A 20 9.93 1.24 8.97
C GLU A 20 9.09 0.23 8.18
N ARG A 21 9.28 -1.08 8.39
CA ARG A 21 8.48 -2.11 7.74
C ARG A 21 7.02 -2.10 8.21
N GLN A 22 6.78 -1.90 9.51
CA GLN A 22 5.42 -1.74 10.04
C GLN A 22 4.72 -0.51 9.45
N ASP A 23 5.44 0.63 9.39
CA ASP A 23 4.94 1.87 8.82
C ASP A 23 4.74 1.79 7.28
N PHE A 24 5.53 0.97 6.59
CA PHE A 24 5.36 0.74 5.16
C PHE A 24 4.15 -0.17 4.87
N LEU A 25 4.00 -1.26 5.61
CA LEU A 25 2.99 -2.28 5.31
C LEU A 25 1.61 -1.94 5.88
N TYR A 26 1.52 -1.43 7.12
CA TYR A 26 0.27 -1.42 7.89
C TYR A 26 -0.14 -0.04 8.44
N LYS A 27 0.57 1.04 8.11
CA LYS A 27 0.28 2.36 8.68
C LYS A 27 -1.14 2.83 8.36
N GLU A 28 -1.78 3.41 9.37
CA GLU A 28 -3.10 4.03 9.23
C GLU A 28 -3.06 5.26 8.30
N PRO A 29 -4.17 5.57 7.62
CA PRO A 29 -4.25 6.71 6.70
C PRO A 29 -3.95 8.02 7.43
N THR A 30 -2.76 8.56 7.18
CA THR A 30 -2.26 9.78 7.79
C THR A 30 -2.19 10.87 6.73
N LYS A 31 -2.78 12.03 7.00
CA LYS A 31 -2.64 13.19 6.10
C LYS A 31 -1.22 13.71 6.16
N VAL A 32 -0.57 13.75 5.01
CA VAL A 32 0.79 14.24 4.82
C VAL A 32 0.77 15.37 3.80
N LYS A 33 1.52 16.45 4.07
CA LYS A 33 1.73 17.50 3.09
C LYS A 33 3.00 17.19 2.32
N ILE A 34 2.86 16.99 1.02
CA ILE A 34 3.98 16.73 0.12
C ILE A 34 3.88 17.75 -1.01
N SER A 35 4.96 18.51 -1.24
CA SER A 35 5.06 19.46 -2.36
C SER A 35 3.87 20.45 -2.44
N GLY A 36 3.35 20.89 -1.29
CA GLY A 36 2.23 21.84 -1.20
C GLY A 36 0.83 21.23 -1.37
N ILE A 37 0.72 19.92 -1.62
CA ILE A 37 -0.55 19.21 -1.79
C ILE A 37 -0.80 18.33 -0.54
N ASN A 38 -2.05 18.31 -0.08
CA ASN A 38 -2.47 17.37 0.96
C ASN A 38 -2.66 15.99 0.34
N LEU A 39 -1.77 15.05 0.67
CA LEU A 39 -1.88 13.65 0.30
C LEU A 39 -2.22 12.80 1.52
N THR A 40 -2.87 11.67 1.32
CA THR A 40 -3.05 10.67 2.38
C THR A 40 -2.02 9.58 2.19
N TYR A 41 -1.12 9.43 3.15
CA TYR A 41 -0.24 8.29 3.22
C TYR A 41 -0.95 7.17 3.97
N GLU A 42 -1.07 6.00 3.36
CA GLU A 42 -1.58 4.79 3.97
C GLU A 42 -0.63 3.63 3.65
N GLY A 43 -0.58 2.63 4.53
CA GLY A 43 0.23 1.43 4.32
C GLY A 43 -0.12 0.70 3.03
N LEU A 44 0.83 -0.08 2.51
CA LEU A 44 0.64 -0.82 1.27
C LEU A 44 -0.51 -1.84 1.37
N VAL A 45 -0.63 -2.53 2.50
CA VAL A 45 -1.69 -3.52 2.73
C VAL A 45 -3.09 -2.90 2.72
N PRO A 46 -3.41 -1.88 3.54
CA PRO A 46 -4.74 -1.26 3.51
C PRO A 46 -5.05 -0.61 2.16
N ARG A 47 -4.06 -0.05 1.47
CA ARG A 47 -4.24 0.49 0.11
C ARG A 47 -4.61 -0.59 -0.90
N ILE A 48 -3.92 -1.74 -0.88
CA ILE A 48 -4.20 -2.86 -1.77
C ILE A 48 -5.57 -3.44 -1.44
N GLN A 49 -5.89 -3.64 -0.17
CA GLN A 49 -7.23 -4.08 0.24
C GLN A 49 -8.31 -3.12 -0.28
N LYS A 50 -8.15 -1.82 -0.07
CA LYS A 50 -9.13 -0.83 -0.54
C LYS A 50 -9.20 -0.72 -2.07
N SER A 51 -8.08 -0.88 -2.77
CA SER A 51 -8.04 -0.70 -4.24
C SER A 51 -8.44 -1.95 -5.02
N PHE A 52 -8.18 -3.14 -4.46
CA PHE A 52 -8.40 -4.43 -5.11
C PHE A 52 -9.50 -5.29 -4.47
N LEU A 53 -9.89 -5.07 -3.21
CA LEU A 53 -10.99 -5.83 -2.58
C LEU A 53 -12.32 -5.07 -2.54
N SER A 54 -12.32 -3.76 -2.85
CA SER A 54 -13.56 -2.97 -2.93
C SER A 54 -14.22 -2.98 -4.31
N LYS A 55 -13.55 -3.54 -5.31
CA LYS A 55 -14.14 -3.78 -6.63
C LYS A 55 -14.51 -5.25 -6.64
N ASP A 56 -15.78 -5.57 -6.92
CA ASP A 56 -16.23 -6.94 -7.11
C ASP A 56 -15.21 -7.71 -7.95
N VAL A 57 -14.68 -8.80 -7.38
CA VAL A 57 -13.71 -9.67 -8.05
C VAL A 57 -14.29 -10.19 -9.38
N GLU A 58 -15.62 -10.25 -9.47
CA GLU A 58 -16.39 -10.58 -10.68
C GLU A 58 -16.38 -9.48 -11.76
N ALA A 59 -16.19 -8.22 -11.38
CA ALA A 59 -16.10 -7.08 -12.30
C ALA A 59 -14.65 -6.77 -12.75
N MET A 60 -13.67 -7.53 -12.25
CA MET A 60 -12.27 -7.36 -12.63
C MET A 60 -11.95 -8.00 -13.97
N GLN A 61 -11.07 -7.35 -14.75
CA GLN A 61 -10.56 -7.95 -15.98
C GLN A 61 -9.85 -9.28 -15.66
N PRO A 62 -9.93 -10.29 -16.54
CA PRO A 62 -9.45 -11.65 -16.26
C PRO A 62 -7.99 -11.72 -15.79
N HIS A 63 -7.13 -10.86 -16.33
CA HIS A 63 -5.71 -10.81 -15.98
C HIS A 63 -5.46 -10.27 -14.55
N ILE A 64 -6.34 -9.41 -14.03
CA ILE A 64 -6.27 -8.91 -12.65
C ILE A 64 -6.84 -9.94 -11.68
N ARG A 65 -7.94 -10.61 -12.05
CA ARG A 65 -8.53 -11.69 -11.24
C ARG A 65 -7.52 -12.79 -10.91
N ALA A 66 -6.78 -13.27 -11.93
CA ALA A 66 -5.76 -14.30 -11.75
C ALA A 66 -4.62 -13.87 -10.80
N PHE A 67 -4.29 -12.58 -10.75
CA PHE A 67 -3.31 -12.04 -9.81
C PHE A 67 -3.88 -11.97 -8.39
N VAL A 68 -5.13 -11.51 -8.24
CA VAL A 68 -5.81 -11.40 -6.95
C VAL A 68 -6.03 -12.78 -6.31
N GLU A 69 -6.50 -13.78 -7.08
CA GLU A 69 -6.67 -15.16 -6.60
C GLU A 69 -5.35 -15.80 -6.15
N ARG A 70 -4.22 -15.44 -6.77
CA ARG A 70 -2.91 -15.99 -6.42
C ARG A 70 -2.23 -15.26 -5.26
N ALA A 71 -2.47 -13.95 -5.12
CA ALA A 71 -1.77 -13.08 -4.19
C ALA A 71 -2.53 -12.83 -2.89
N VAL A 72 -3.83 -13.11 -2.83
CA VAL A 72 -4.68 -12.80 -1.67
C VAL A 72 -5.36 -14.07 -1.16
N THR A 73 -5.02 -14.47 0.06
CA THR A 73 -5.82 -15.45 0.81
C THR A 73 -6.94 -14.70 1.52
N PHE A 74 -8.19 -14.91 1.11
CA PHE A 74 -9.34 -14.42 1.87
C PHE A 74 -9.47 -15.31 3.12
N THR A 75 -8.94 -14.85 4.26
CA THR A 75 -9.08 -15.54 5.55
C THR A 75 -9.55 -14.55 6.59
#